data_AF-A0A958HLY0-F1
#
_entry.id   AF-A0A958HLY0-F1
#
_cell.length_a   1.000
_cell.length_b   1.000
_cell.length_c   1.000
_cell.angle_alpha   90.00
_cell.angle_beta   90.00
_cell.angle_gamma   90.00
#
_symmetry.space_group_name_H-M   'P 1'
#
loop_
_entity.id
_entity.type
_entity.pdbx_description
1 polymer ?
#
loop_
_entity_poly.entity_id
_entity_poly.type
_entity_poly.pdbx_seq_one_letter_code
_entity_poly.pdbx_strand_id
1 'polypeptide(L)'
;WGGLCRIALAALALGALFLTHSATLMVFTPLLAIYLLFALVRKTIRQRREQESWRQVIGSFAQVVAAGLLAIGLAAIFLLPLAAEQGAVQQKDWVAENYLYQKHFVWPNQFVDPFWGFGFSDDPTGPNDGMSFQLGIVGVVLALVAAVVGLRRASHRRGQTAFFVVALLAVLLLMMPLARPVWDAFGPAALIQFPWRLLSTASLFLAILAGAAVGNTLGTGEGSQFPAAHVLGLVVVLASLAFTVPQYTDIQPIDESVQSIMRFELAYPDMIGHTAAVQEPFTESPLLPQYLAGEPLQKVALIAGSGEVETLRTGGSSVDARVNLDSPSTVLFYTYDFPGWRATVDGQPAAHRTEPPYGLIAVDVPAGDHRVSIRHGGTPDRDAGTWISVVSLALVAGLLIFDWSRTRRKVAKADGSRSRPT
;
A
#
# COMPACT_ATOMS: atom_id res chain seq x y z
N TRP A 1 -3.80 29.83 0.89
CA TRP A 1 -3.22 28.79 1.76
C TRP A 1 -1.77 29.12 2.05
N GLY A 2 -1.40 29.28 3.33
CA GLY A 2 -0.03 29.55 3.75
C GLY A 2 0.88 28.32 3.59
N GLY A 3 2.18 28.52 3.78
CA GLY A 3 3.18 27.45 3.68
C GLY A 3 2.92 26.29 4.66
N LEU A 4 2.37 26.58 5.84
CA LEU A 4 2.07 25.58 6.87
C LEU A 4 0.93 24.66 6.46
N CYS A 5 -0.14 25.19 5.87
CA CYS A 5 -1.23 24.36 5.36
C CYS A 5 -0.75 23.44 4.22
N ARG A 6 0.17 23.89 3.37
CA ARG A 6 0.74 23.04 2.31
C ARG A 6 1.54 21.87 2.87
N ILE A 7 2.33 22.10 3.93
CA ILE A 7 3.05 21.03 4.63
C ILE A 7 2.05 20.02 5.19
N ALA A 8 1.02 20.48 5.89
CA ALA A 8 0.00 19.63 6.50
C ALA A 8 -0.74 18.77 5.46
N LEU A 9 -1.19 19.38 4.35
CA LEU A 9 -1.89 18.65 3.29
C LEU A 9 -0.97 17.65 2.58
N ALA A 10 0.29 18.01 2.33
CA ALA A 10 1.27 17.09 1.75
C ALA A 10 1.58 15.92 2.69
N ALA A 11 1.71 16.18 4.00
CA ALA A 11 1.91 15.16 5.01
C ALA A 11 0.72 14.19 5.10
N LEU A 12 -0.51 14.71 5.08
CA LEU A 12 -1.73 13.89 5.07
C LEU A 12 -1.82 13.03 3.81
N ALA A 13 -1.59 13.60 2.63
CA ALA A 13 -1.66 12.85 1.38
C ALA A 13 -0.61 11.74 1.32
N LEU A 14 0.65 12.05 1.70
CA LEU A 14 1.73 11.07 1.69
C LEU A 14 1.59 10.04 2.81
N GLY A 15 1.17 10.45 4.02
CA GLY A 15 0.88 9.54 5.13
C GLY A 15 -0.27 8.58 4.82
N ALA A 16 -1.34 9.07 4.19
CA ALA A 16 -2.44 8.23 3.73
C ALA A 16 -1.97 7.20 2.67
N LEU A 17 -1.10 7.61 1.75
CA LEU A 17 -0.50 6.69 0.78
C LEU A 17 0.28 5.56 1.49
N PHE A 18 1.10 5.92 2.48
CA PHE A 18 1.90 4.95 3.25
C PHE A 18 1.04 3.95 4.02
N LEU A 19 -0.13 4.38 4.50
CA LEU A 19 -1.09 3.54 5.23
C LEU A 19 -2.01 2.70 4.34
N THR A 20 -2.06 2.98 3.03
CA THR A 20 -2.99 2.29 2.11
C THR A 20 -2.43 0.96 1.63
N HIS A 21 -1.19 0.95 1.13
CA HIS A 21 -0.57 -0.26 0.57
C HIS A 21 0.96 -0.15 0.50
N SER A 22 1.66 -1.15 1.04
CA SER A 22 3.15 -1.18 1.10
C SER A 22 3.81 -1.16 -0.29
N ALA A 23 3.31 -1.95 -1.24
CA ALA A 23 3.81 -1.94 -2.62
C ALA A 23 3.69 -0.56 -3.29
N THR A 24 2.58 0.17 -3.09
CA THR A 24 2.41 1.52 -3.62
C THR A 24 3.40 2.49 -2.98
N LEU A 25 3.66 2.38 -1.67
CA LEU A 25 4.72 3.12 -0.99
C LEU A 25 6.09 2.87 -1.66
N MET A 26 6.44 1.61 -1.95
CA MET A 26 7.72 1.25 -2.57
C MET A 26 7.88 1.79 -4.00
N VAL A 27 6.80 1.78 -4.79
CA VAL A 27 6.83 2.22 -6.19
C VAL A 27 6.77 3.75 -6.30
N PHE A 28 5.83 4.38 -5.60
CA PHE A 28 5.52 5.79 -5.80
C PHE A 28 6.51 6.73 -5.11
N THR A 29 6.99 6.37 -3.91
CA THR A 29 7.82 7.27 -3.09
C THR A 29 9.15 7.61 -3.73
N PRO A 30 9.92 6.67 -4.32
CA PRO A 30 11.15 6.99 -5.03
C PRO A 30 10.89 7.91 -6.23
N LEU A 31 9.82 7.68 -6.99
CA LEU A 31 9.46 8.49 -8.15
C LEU A 31 9.05 9.91 -7.74
N LEU A 32 8.29 10.06 -6.65
CA LEU A 32 7.98 11.35 -6.06
C LEU A 32 9.26 12.08 -5.61
N ALA A 33 10.18 11.38 -4.93
CA ALA A 33 11.44 11.94 -4.49
C ALA A 33 12.29 12.44 -5.67
N ILE A 34 12.38 11.65 -6.76
CA ILE A 34 13.06 12.02 -8.00
C ILE A 34 12.40 13.27 -8.63
N TYR A 35 11.07 13.33 -8.67
CA TYR A 35 10.36 14.51 -9.17
C TYR A 35 10.60 15.76 -8.32
N LEU A 36 10.59 15.63 -7.00
CA LEU A 36 10.86 16.73 -6.07
C LEU A 36 12.29 17.25 -6.20
N LEU A 37 13.26 16.34 -6.39
CA LEU A 37 14.65 16.70 -6.68
C LEU A 37 14.75 17.45 -8.01
N PHE A 38 14.11 16.95 -9.07
CA PHE A 38 14.03 17.64 -10.36
C PHE A 38 13.43 19.05 -10.22
N ALA A 39 12.35 19.20 -9.45
CA ALA A 39 11.71 20.50 -9.20
C ALA A 39 12.64 21.45 -8.44
N LEU A 40 13.37 20.95 -7.44
CA LEU A 40 14.35 21.72 -6.66
C LEU A 40 15.55 22.15 -7.51
N VAL A 41 16.07 21.27 -8.36
CA VAL A 41 17.15 21.59 -9.30
C VAL A 41 16.70 22.67 -10.29
N ARG A 42 15.51 22.54 -10.90
CA ARG A 42 14.97 23.57 -11.78
C ARG A 42 14.80 24.92 -11.07
N LYS A 43 14.31 24.90 -9.83
CA LYS A 43 14.18 26.11 -9.01
C LYS A 43 15.55 26.74 -8.72
N THR A 44 16.57 25.93 -8.46
CA THR A 44 17.95 26.39 -8.21
C THR A 44 18.58 27.01 -9.46
N ILE A 45 18.39 26.39 -10.63
CA ILE A 45 18.86 26.93 -11.91
C ILE A 45 18.17 28.28 -12.21
N ARG A 46 16.85 28.36 -11.99
CA ARG A 46 16.10 29.61 -12.17
C ARG A 46 16.57 30.69 -11.21
N GLN A 47 16.74 30.34 -9.93
CA GLN A 47 17.27 31.26 -8.92
C GLN A 47 18.63 31.85 -9.33
N ARG A 48 19.56 31.03 -9.83
CA ARG A 48 20.87 31.51 -10.31
C ARG A 48 20.74 32.47 -11.49
N ARG A 49 19.81 32.20 -12.41
CA ARG A 49 19.56 33.02 -13.60
C ARG A 49 18.88 34.35 -13.28
N GLU A 50 17.95 34.35 -12.34
CA GLU A 50 17.12 35.50 -11.97
C GLU A 50 17.65 36.26 -10.74
N GLN A 51 18.79 35.83 -10.17
CA GLN A 51 19.39 36.35 -8.94
C GLN A 51 18.42 36.39 -7.73
N GLU A 52 17.47 35.44 -7.68
CA GLU A 52 16.53 35.34 -6.55
C GLU A 52 17.27 34.94 -5.24
N SER A 53 16.65 35.18 -4.08
CA SER A 53 17.25 34.83 -2.80
C SER A 53 17.29 33.32 -2.54
N TRP A 54 18.47 32.79 -2.15
CA TRP A 54 18.65 31.40 -1.70
C TRP A 54 17.72 30.98 -0.56
N ARG A 55 17.22 31.93 0.23
CA ARG A 55 16.24 31.69 1.30
C ARG A 55 14.98 30.99 0.78
N GLN A 56 14.57 31.25 -0.46
CA GLN A 56 13.39 30.63 -1.05
C GLN A 56 13.61 29.17 -1.45
N VAL A 57 14.82 28.82 -1.90
CA VAL A 57 15.20 27.44 -2.25
C VAL A 57 15.27 26.60 -0.97
N ILE A 58 16.00 27.11 0.03
CA ILE A 58 16.12 26.48 1.35
C ILE A 58 14.75 26.31 2.01
N GLY A 59 13.90 27.35 1.96
CA GLY A 59 12.54 27.29 2.50
C GLY A 59 11.67 26.22 1.85
N SER A 60 11.77 26.02 0.52
CA SER A 60 11.04 24.93 -0.17
C SER A 60 11.59 23.56 0.18
N PHE A 61 12.91 23.40 0.26
CA PHE A 61 13.52 22.15 0.71
C PHE A 61 13.07 21.79 2.12
N ALA A 62 13.12 22.74 3.06
CA ALA A 62 12.66 22.56 4.42
C ALA A 62 11.17 22.18 4.50
N GLN A 63 10.31 22.77 3.65
CA GLN A 63 8.89 22.40 3.56
C GLN A 63 8.69 20.95 3.10
N VAL A 64 9.45 20.50 2.10
CA VAL A 64 9.40 19.12 1.60
C VAL A 64 9.84 18.13 2.68
N VAL A 65 10.97 18.41 3.34
CA VAL A 65 11.49 17.57 4.43
C VAL A 65 10.51 17.52 5.60
N ALA A 66 9.96 18.67 6.01
CA ALA A 66 8.97 18.72 7.08
C ALA A 66 7.70 17.92 6.75
N ALA A 67 7.20 18.02 5.51
CA ALA A 67 6.05 17.24 5.07
C ALA A 67 6.34 15.73 5.05
N GLY A 68 7.53 15.34 4.58
CA GLY A 68 7.96 13.94 4.56
C GLY A 68 8.11 13.34 5.95
N LEU A 69 8.75 14.05 6.88
CA LEU A 69 8.89 13.60 8.27
C LEU A 69 7.54 13.47 8.98
N LEU A 70 6.63 14.43 8.77
CA LEU A 70 5.27 14.34 9.30
C LEU A 70 4.49 13.18 8.67
N ALA A 71 4.66 12.90 7.37
CA ALA A 71 4.03 11.74 6.73
C ALA A 71 4.54 10.41 7.31
N ILE A 72 5.86 10.27 7.52
CA ILE A 72 6.45 9.10 8.18
C ILE A 72 5.92 8.98 9.61
N GLY A 73 5.84 10.08 10.35
CA GLY A 73 5.29 10.11 11.70
C GLY A 73 3.81 9.69 11.74
N LEU A 74 2.98 10.22 10.84
CA LEU A 74 1.57 9.81 10.68
C LEU A 74 1.42 8.32 10.37
N ALA A 75 2.34 7.75 9.60
CA ALA A 75 2.34 6.34 9.24
C ALA A 75 3.13 5.45 10.21
N ALA A 76 3.70 6.00 11.28
CA ALA A 76 4.56 5.25 12.22
C ALA A 76 3.84 4.08 12.91
N ILE A 77 2.52 4.18 13.12
CA ILE A 77 1.67 3.08 13.59
C ILE A 77 1.78 1.81 12.74
N PHE A 78 2.11 1.96 11.45
CA PHE A 78 2.34 0.86 10.51
C PHE A 78 3.83 0.66 10.23
N LEU A 79 4.55 1.74 9.90
CA LEU A 79 5.96 1.65 9.45
C LEU A 79 6.91 1.17 10.54
N LEU A 80 6.67 1.54 11.80
CA LEU A 80 7.55 1.14 12.90
C LEU A 80 7.46 -0.36 13.20
N PRO A 81 6.28 -0.96 13.46
CA PRO A 81 6.18 -2.41 13.63
C PRO A 81 6.55 -3.16 12.34
N LEU A 82 6.25 -2.62 11.16
CA LEU A 82 6.70 -3.21 9.89
C LEU A 82 8.22 -3.37 9.86
N ALA A 83 8.98 -2.38 10.31
CA ALA A 83 10.44 -2.42 10.32
C ALA A 83 11.02 -3.25 11.48
N ALA A 84 10.43 -3.14 12.68
CA ALA A 84 10.94 -3.78 13.89
C ALA A 84 10.57 -5.26 13.98
N GLU A 85 9.36 -5.64 13.53
CA GLU A 85 8.82 -6.99 13.63
C GLU A 85 8.90 -7.76 12.30
N GLN A 86 9.55 -7.20 11.27
CA GLN A 86 9.69 -7.83 9.95
C GLN A 86 10.25 -9.25 10.02
N GLY A 87 11.21 -9.47 10.92
CA GLY A 87 11.87 -10.77 11.12
C GLY A 87 10.98 -11.83 11.75
N ALA A 88 9.77 -11.48 12.22
CA ALA A 88 8.79 -12.42 12.76
C ALA A 88 7.86 -13.00 11.68
N VAL A 89 8.01 -12.60 10.40
CA VAL A 89 7.20 -13.08 9.27
C VAL A 89 8.10 -13.78 8.24
N GLN A 90 7.60 -14.84 7.61
CA GLN A 90 8.34 -15.54 6.55
C GLN A 90 8.25 -14.76 5.22
N GLN A 91 9.23 -13.91 4.95
CA GLN A 91 9.21 -13.08 3.73
C GLN A 91 9.48 -13.87 2.45
N LYS A 92 10.07 -15.06 2.55
CA LYS A 92 10.36 -15.90 1.38
C LYS A 92 9.08 -16.28 0.64
N ASP A 93 7.99 -16.49 1.36
CA ASP A 93 6.68 -16.82 0.80
C ASP A 93 6.19 -15.72 -0.16
N TRP A 94 6.60 -14.46 0.05
CA TRP A 94 6.16 -13.31 -0.75
C TRP A 94 6.99 -13.08 -2.01
N VAL A 95 8.07 -13.83 -2.23
CA VAL A 95 8.97 -13.66 -3.38
C VAL A 95 9.30 -15.00 -4.06
N ALA A 96 8.53 -16.04 -3.76
CA ALA A 96 8.66 -17.38 -4.33
C ALA A 96 7.45 -17.73 -5.20
N GLU A 97 7.58 -18.79 -6.00
CA GLU A 97 6.52 -19.38 -6.82
C GLU A 97 5.66 -18.37 -7.59
N ASN A 98 4.38 -18.22 -7.26
CA ASN A 98 3.45 -17.30 -7.93
C ASN A 98 3.73 -15.81 -7.67
N TYR A 99 4.65 -15.48 -6.76
CA TYR A 99 5.08 -14.10 -6.49
C TYR A 99 6.45 -13.75 -7.11
N LEU A 100 7.04 -14.66 -7.90
CA LEU A 100 8.28 -14.40 -8.62
C LEU A 100 8.07 -13.37 -9.73
N TYR A 101 8.60 -12.15 -9.56
CA TYR A 101 8.41 -11.06 -10.54
C TYR A 101 8.83 -11.40 -11.96
N GLN A 102 9.76 -12.34 -12.14
CA GLN A 102 10.21 -12.80 -13.45
C GLN A 102 9.07 -13.43 -14.28
N LYS A 103 8.01 -13.92 -13.62
CA LYS A 103 6.81 -14.49 -14.25
C LYS A 103 5.78 -13.44 -14.69
N HIS A 104 5.96 -12.16 -14.35
CA HIS A 104 4.90 -11.14 -14.45
C HIS A 104 5.33 -9.88 -15.23
N PHE A 105 6.35 -10.02 -16.07
CA PHE A 105 6.74 -8.93 -16.97
C PHE A 105 5.69 -8.72 -18.06
N VAL A 106 5.50 -7.46 -18.46
CA VAL A 106 4.54 -7.03 -19.48
C VAL A 106 5.24 -6.93 -20.83
N TRP A 107 4.63 -7.51 -21.86
CA TRP A 107 5.12 -7.43 -23.22
C TRP A 107 4.66 -6.13 -23.91
N PRO A 108 5.46 -5.56 -24.84
CA PRO A 108 5.16 -4.27 -25.47
C PRO A 108 3.78 -4.16 -26.11
N ASN A 109 3.28 -5.23 -26.73
CA ASN A 109 1.99 -5.27 -27.38
C ASN A 109 0.83 -5.15 -26.38
N GLN A 110 0.96 -5.67 -25.16
CA GLN A 110 -0.09 -5.67 -24.15
C GLN A 110 -0.43 -4.24 -23.66
N PHE A 111 0.49 -3.27 -23.77
CA PHE A 111 0.22 -1.88 -23.40
C PHE A 111 -0.84 -1.18 -24.26
N VAL A 112 -1.08 -1.70 -25.47
CA VAL A 112 -2.03 -1.12 -26.44
C VAL A 112 -3.04 -2.16 -26.95
N ASP A 113 -3.04 -3.35 -26.37
CA ASP A 113 -4.00 -4.41 -26.67
C ASP A 113 -5.40 -3.97 -26.20
N PRO A 114 -6.43 -4.02 -27.06
CA PRO A 114 -7.81 -3.70 -26.66
C PRO A 114 -8.43 -4.72 -25.70
N PHE A 115 -7.79 -5.87 -25.46
CA PHE A 115 -8.26 -6.89 -24.52
C PHE A 115 -8.52 -6.31 -23.13
N TRP A 116 -9.67 -6.69 -22.56
CA TRP A 116 -10.05 -6.36 -21.19
C TRP A 116 -10.54 -7.62 -20.47
N GLY A 117 -9.83 -8.00 -19.41
CA GLY A 117 -10.11 -9.18 -18.61
C GLY A 117 -9.69 -8.98 -17.15
N PHE A 118 -10.31 -9.75 -16.27
CA PHE A 118 -10.11 -9.74 -14.82
C PHE A 118 -9.43 -11.03 -14.32
N GLY A 119 -8.76 -11.77 -15.21
CA GLY A 119 -8.00 -12.96 -14.86
C GLY A 119 -6.69 -12.63 -14.13
N PHE A 120 -5.69 -13.48 -14.27
CA PHE A 120 -4.40 -13.33 -13.58
C PHE A 120 -3.29 -12.90 -14.54
N SER A 121 -2.15 -12.50 -13.99
CA SER A 121 -0.90 -12.46 -14.76
C SER A 121 -0.28 -13.86 -14.71
N ASP A 122 -0.58 -14.68 -15.70
CA ASP A 122 -0.40 -16.13 -15.68
C ASP A 122 0.32 -16.70 -16.92
N ASP A 123 0.79 -15.85 -17.85
CA ASP A 123 1.65 -16.27 -18.97
C ASP A 123 3.10 -15.81 -18.74
N PRO A 124 3.93 -16.59 -18.02
CA PRO A 124 5.32 -16.20 -17.72
C PRO A 124 6.23 -16.16 -18.95
N THR A 125 5.78 -16.67 -20.09
CA THR A 125 6.59 -16.83 -21.31
C THR A 125 6.13 -15.96 -22.47
N GLY A 126 4.97 -15.33 -22.35
CA GLY A 126 4.30 -14.68 -23.47
C GLY A 126 3.28 -13.63 -23.00
N PRO A 127 2.54 -13.04 -23.95
CA PRO A 127 1.63 -11.93 -23.69
C PRO A 127 0.17 -12.36 -23.45
N ASN A 128 -0.11 -13.64 -23.18
CA ASN A 128 -1.49 -14.17 -23.11
C ASN A 128 -2.04 -14.23 -21.68
N ASP A 129 -1.75 -13.21 -20.87
CA ASP A 129 -2.28 -13.09 -19.51
C ASP A 129 -3.81 -12.94 -19.50
N GLY A 130 -4.46 -13.51 -18.48
CA GLY A 130 -5.90 -13.33 -18.24
C GLY A 130 -6.32 -11.91 -17.81
N MET A 131 -5.38 -11.06 -17.39
CA MET A 131 -5.62 -9.66 -17.04
C MET A 131 -5.10 -8.67 -18.08
N SER A 132 -5.72 -7.48 -18.16
CA SER A 132 -5.30 -6.42 -19.09
C SER A 132 -4.20 -5.53 -18.51
N PHE A 133 -3.23 -5.15 -19.36
CA PHE A 133 -2.18 -4.17 -19.07
C PHE A 133 -2.27 -2.91 -19.94
N GLN A 134 -3.42 -2.71 -20.58
CA GLN A 134 -3.66 -1.62 -21.51
C GLN A 134 -3.52 -0.23 -20.84
N LEU A 135 -2.82 0.69 -21.50
CA LEU A 135 -2.66 2.09 -21.08
C LEU A 135 -3.83 3.01 -21.48
N GLY A 136 -4.65 2.54 -22.42
CA GLY A 136 -5.77 3.28 -23.02
C GLY A 136 -5.30 4.16 -24.18
N ILE A 137 -5.80 3.89 -25.38
CA ILE A 137 -5.31 4.54 -26.61
C ILE A 137 -5.43 6.06 -26.58
N VAL A 138 -6.49 6.61 -25.98
CA VAL A 138 -6.67 8.07 -25.87
C VAL A 138 -5.60 8.69 -24.97
N GLY A 139 -5.28 8.06 -23.84
CA GLY A 139 -4.21 8.49 -22.95
C GLY A 139 -2.85 8.49 -23.65
N VAL A 140 -2.55 7.42 -24.39
CA VAL A 140 -1.32 7.28 -25.19
C VAL A 140 -1.23 8.37 -26.25
N VAL A 141 -2.29 8.60 -27.04
CA VAL A 141 -2.32 9.65 -28.07
C VAL A 141 -2.10 11.03 -27.46
N LEU A 142 -2.75 11.34 -26.33
CA LEU A 142 -2.56 12.61 -25.65
C LEU A 142 -1.15 12.77 -25.08
N ALA A 143 -0.55 11.70 -24.55
CA ALA A 143 0.84 11.73 -24.12
C ALA A 143 1.81 11.98 -25.28
N LEU A 144 1.56 11.38 -26.46
CA LEU A 144 2.31 11.65 -27.68
C LEU A 144 2.16 13.11 -28.15
N VAL A 145 0.95 13.67 -28.12
CA VAL A 145 0.71 15.09 -28.44
C VAL A 145 1.46 15.99 -27.46
N ALA A 146 1.43 15.68 -26.17
CA ALA A 146 2.19 16.41 -25.15
C ALA A 146 3.69 16.38 -25.44
N ALA A 147 4.24 15.21 -25.80
CA ALA A 147 5.63 15.05 -26.17
C ALA A 147 5.98 15.87 -27.42
N VAL A 148 5.24 15.73 -28.52
CA VAL A 148 5.55 16.41 -29.78
C VAL A 148 5.41 17.92 -29.66
N VAL A 149 4.29 18.41 -29.13
CA VAL A 149 4.01 19.86 -29.05
C VAL A 149 4.77 20.50 -27.90
N GLY A 150 4.75 19.88 -26.72
CA GLY A 150 5.36 20.41 -25.50
C GLY A 150 6.88 20.41 -25.50
N LEU A 151 7.53 19.48 -26.22
CA LEU A 151 8.99 19.45 -26.34
C LEU A 151 9.51 20.36 -27.45
N ARG A 152 8.71 20.63 -28.49
CA ARG A 152 9.07 21.55 -29.59
C ARG A 152 8.82 23.02 -29.25
N ARG A 153 7.80 23.33 -28.43
CA ARG A 153 7.51 24.70 -28.01
C ARG A 153 8.46 25.18 -26.91
N ALA A 154 9.01 26.38 -27.08
CA ALA A 154 9.73 27.07 -26.02
C ALA A 154 8.73 27.55 -24.94
N SER A 155 8.44 26.68 -23.97
CA SER A 155 7.51 26.93 -22.88
C SER A 155 8.17 26.69 -21.51
N HIS A 156 7.73 27.42 -20.49
CA HIS A 156 8.13 27.17 -19.09
C HIS A 156 7.82 25.73 -18.64
N ARG A 157 6.86 25.07 -19.31
CA ARG A 157 6.43 23.69 -19.06
C ARG A 157 7.30 22.62 -19.72
N ARG A 158 8.14 22.98 -20.70
CA ARG A 158 8.94 22.03 -21.49
C ARG A 158 9.72 21.02 -20.64
N GLY A 159 10.38 21.50 -19.58
CA GLY A 159 11.13 20.62 -18.68
C GLY A 159 10.24 19.64 -17.89
N GLN A 160 9.05 20.05 -17.47
CA GLN A 160 8.09 19.17 -16.80
C GLN A 160 7.54 18.12 -17.77
N THR A 161 7.18 18.53 -18.99
CA THR A 161 6.75 17.58 -20.03
C THR A 161 7.86 16.56 -20.32
N ALA A 162 9.10 17.02 -20.50
CA ALA A 162 10.24 16.13 -20.73
C ALA A 162 10.44 15.14 -19.58
N PHE A 163 10.36 15.61 -18.33
CA PHE A 163 10.46 14.76 -17.16
C PHE A 163 9.41 13.65 -17.19
N PHE A 164 8.13 13.98 -17.37
CA PHE A 164 7.06 12.97 -17.33
C PHE A 164 7.06 12.03 -18.54
N VAL A 165 7.51 12.49 -19.71
CA VAL A 165 7.73 11.58 -20.86
C VAL A 165 8.83 10.58 -20.54
N VAL A 166 9.98 11.03 -20.04
CA VAL A 166 11.09 10.15 -19.65
C VAL A 166 10.68 9.21 -18.52
N ALA A 167 9.97 9.73 -17.51
CA ALA A 167 9.49 8.93 -16.38
C ALA A 167 8.48 7.87 -16.84
N LEU A 168 7.56 8.19 -17.75
CA LEU A 168 6.63 7.22 -18.33
C LEU A 168 7.40 6.12 -19.07
N LEU A 169 8.32 6.48 -19.96
CA LEU A 169 9.13 5.50 -20.70
C LEU A 169 9.96 4.62 -19.77
N ALA A 170 10.55 5.19 -18.72
CA ALA A 170 11.30 4.44 -17.72
C ALA A 170 10.42 3.46 -16.96
N VAL A 171 9.22 3.86 -16.54
CA VAL A 171 8.26 2.99 -15.85
C VAL A 171 7.75 1.88 -16.78
N LEU A 172 7.47 2.17 -18.05
CA LEU A 172 7.13 1.15 -19.04
C LEU A 172 8.26 0.15 -19.25
N LEU A 173 9.51 0.63 -19.37
CA LEU A 173 10.69 -0.23 -19.50
C LEU A 173 10.85 -1.14 -18.28
N LEU A 174 10.67 -0.61 -17.06
CA LEU A 174 10.76 -1.38 -15.82
C LEU A 174 9.71 -2.51 -15.71
N MET A 175 8.60 -2.40 -16.43
CA MET A 175 7.58 -3.46 -16.52
C MET A 175 7.94 -4.55 -17.52
N MET A 176 8.92 -4.35 -18.41
CA MET A 176 9.23 -5.28 -19.50
C MET A 176 10.34 -6.27 -19.13
N PRO A 177 10.42 -7.43 -19.82
CA PRO A 177 11.51 -8.40 -19.59
C PRO A 177 12.92 -7.81 -19.74
N LEU A 178 13.06 -6.76 -20.58
CA LEU A 178 14.32 -6.05 -20.78
C LEU A 178 14.88 -5.40 -19.50
N ALA A 179 14.02 -5.09 -18.52
CA ALA A 179 14.45 -4.53 -17.25
C ALA A 179 14.95 -5.57 -16.24
N ARG A 180 14.91 -6.87 -16.54
CA ARG A 180 15.36 -7.93 -15.63
C ARG A 180 16.70 -7.63 -14.92
N PRO A 181 17.77 -7.16 -15.60
CA PRO A 181 19.03 -6.84 -14.92
C PRO A 181 18.90 -5.76 -13.82
N VAL A 182 17.96 -4.82 -13.97
CA VAL A 182 17.69 -3.78 -12.97
C VAL A 182 17.02 -4.37 -11.74
N TRP A 183 16.07 -5.28 -11.94
CA TRP A 183 15.39 -5.99 -10.85
C TRP A 183 16.35 -6.93 -10.12
N ASP A 184 17.16 -7.69 -10.85
CA ASP A 184 18.16 -8.60 -10.30
C ASP A 184 19.22 -7.85 -9.47
N ALA A 185 19.57 -6.62 -9.87
CA ALA A 185 20.55 -5.79 -9.17
C ALA A 185 20.02 -5.14 -7.88
N PHE A 186 18.71 -4.91 -7.77
CA PHE A 186 18.08 -4.28 -6.61
C PHE A 186 17.12 -5.26 -5.91
N GLY A 187 17.68 -6.13 -5.06
CA GLY A 187 16.94 -7.19 -4.35
C GLY A 187 15.59 -6.77 -3.72
N PRO A 188 15.47 -5.58 -3.07
CA PRO A 188 14.18 -5.13 -2.54
C PRO A 188 13.08 -4.92 -3.60
N ALA A 189 13.42 -4.79 -4.89
CA ALA A 189 12.43 -4.74 -5.98
C ALA A 189 11.56 -6.00 -6.02
N ALA A 190 12.09 -7.17 -5.63
CA ALA A 190 11.33 -8.42 -5.63
C ALA A 190 10.07 -8.35 -4.74
N LEU A 191 10.07 -7.52 -3.68
CA LEU A 191 8.90 -7.30 -2.82
C LEU A 191 7.77 -6.52 -3.53
N ILE A 192 8.03 -5.90 -4.69
CA ILE A 192 6.97 -5.37 -5.55
C ILE A 192 6.15 -6.53 -6.14
N GLN A 193 6.72 -7.74 -6.25
CA GLN A 193 6.14 -8.99 -6.77
C GLN A 193 5.76 -8.94 -8.25
N PHE A 194 5.05 -7.89 -8.66
CA PHE A 194 4.42 -7.78 -9.94
C PHE A 194 4.87 -6.49 -10.63
N PRO A 195 5.76 -6.55 -11.63
CA PRO A 195 6.22 -5.37 -12.36
C PRO A 195 5.05 -4.52 -12.87
N TRP A 196 3.97 -5.14 -13.35
CA TRP A 196 2.76 -4.46 -13.81
C TRP A 196 2.07 -3.57 -12.77
N ARG A 197 2.36 -3.66 -11.46
CA ARG A 197 1.88 -2.69 -10.44
C ARG A 197 2.30 -1.25 -10.76
N LEU A 198 3.38 -1.09 -11.53
CA LEU A 198 3.84 0.18 -12.09
C LEU A 198 2.83 0.84 -13.05
N LEU A 199 1.83 0.11 -13.57
CA LEU A 199 0.72 0.65 -14.39
C LEU A 199 -0.06 1.75 -13.66
N SER A 200 -0.20 1.64 -12.34
CA SER A 200 -0.82 2.69 -11.51
C SER A 200 -0.08 4.04 -11.66
N THR A 201 1.25 3.98 -11.73
CA THR A 201 2.09 5.17 -11.87
C THR A 201 2.15 5.64 -13.33
N ALA A 202 2.21 4.71 -14.29
CA ALA A 202 2.09 5.05 -15.70
C ALA A 202 0.77 5.79 -16.00
N SER A 203 -0.35 5.34 -15.40
CA SER A 203 -1.66 5.97 -15.53
C SER A 203 -1.66 7.42 -15.01
N LEU A 204 -1.02 7.67 -13.87
CA LEU A 204 -0.84 9.03 -13.36
C LEU A 204 -0.02 9.90 -14.32
N PHE A 205 1.07 9.37 -14.87
CA PHE A 205 1.90 10.12 -15.82
C PHE A 205 1.16 10.41 -17.13
N LEU A 206 0.36 9.46 -17.62
CA LEU A 206 -0.53 9.69 -18.77
C LEU A 206 -1.54 10.79 -18.49
N ALA A 207 -2.17 10.82 -17.30
CA ALA A 207 -3.09 11.89 -16.92
C ALA A 207 -2.40 13.27 -16.88
N ILE A 208 -1.19 13.34 -16.31
CA ILE A 208 -0.40 14.58 -16.28
C ILE A 208 -0.02 15.03 -17.69
N LEU A 209 0.42 14.10 -18.54
CA LEU A 209 0.77 14.40 -19.93
C LEU A 209 -0.45 14.80 -20.75
N ALA A 210 -1.62 14.19 -20.52
CA ALA A 210 -2.87 14.61 -21.15
C ALA A 210 -3.23 16.06 -20.80
N GLY A 211 -3.10 16.44 -19.52
CA GLY A 211 -3.25 17.85 -19.10
C GLY A 211 -2.21 18.77 -19.76
N ALA A 212 -0.97 18.30 -19.92
CA ALA A 212 0.07 19.04 -20.63
C ALA A 212 -0.24 19.19 -22.13
N ALA A 213 -0.81 18.17 -22.79
CA ALA A 213 -1.25 18.26 -24.18
C ALA A 213 -2.26 19.38 -24.34
N VAL A 214 -3.35 19.35 -23.57
CA VAL A 214 -4.41 20.37 -23.55
C VAL A 214 -3.82 21.76 -23.31
N GLY A 215 -3.02 21.92 -22.26
CA GLY A 215 -2.45 23.21 -21.89
C GLY A 215 -1.43 23.74 -22.91
N ASN A 216 -0.79 22.86 -23.70
CA ASN A 216 0.18 23.24 -24.72
C ASN A 216 -0.45 23.46 -26.10
N THR A 217 -1.57 22.82 -26.44
CA THR A 217 -2.24 22.95 -27.74
C THR A 217 -3.30 24.04 -27.73
N LEU A 218 -4.21 23.97 -26.77
CA LEU A 218 -5.30 24.92 -26.63
C LEU A 218 -4.75 26.20 -26.01
N GLY A 219 -4.05 26.12 -24.88
CA GLY A 219 -3.64 27.30 -24.11
C GLY A 219 -4.45 27.42 -22.83
N THR A 220 -4.17 28.43 -22.00
CA THR A 220 -4.84 28.61 -20.69
C THR A 220 -5.70 29.86 -20.61
N GLY A 221 -6.14 30.42 -21.74
CA GLY A 221 -6.96 31.63 -21.78
C GLY A 221 -8.44 31.34 -21.52
N GLU A 222 -9.09 32.14 -20.67
CA GLU A 222 -10.45 31.90 -20.15
C GLU A 222 -11.59 32.06 -21.17
N GLY A 223 -11.33 32.49 -22.42
CA GLY A 223 -12.41 32.99 -23.30
C GLY A 223 -12.96 32.06 -24.38
N SER A 224 -12.14 31.22 -25.05
CA SER A 224 -12.60 30.50 -26.27
C SER A 224 -12.17 29.03 -26.38
N GLN A 225 -11.38 28.53 -25.43
CA GLN A 225 -10.76 27.20 -25.50
C GLN A 225 -11.37 26.20 -24.52
N PHE A 226 -12.23 26.71 -23.63
CA PHE A 226 -12.96 25.93 -22.65
C PHE A 226 -13.79 24.80 -23.31
N PRO A 227 -14.56 25.02 -24.41
CA PRO A 227 -15.37 23.95 -25.01
C PRO A 227 -14.55 22.77 -25.51
N ALA A 228 -13.39 23.02 -26.15
CA ALA A 228 -12.54 21.97 -26.71
C ALA A 228 -11.93 21.07 -25.63
N ALA A 229 -11.55 21.63 -24.48
CA ALA A 229 -11.07 20.84 -23.35
C ALA A 229 -12.17 19.93 -22.76
N HIS A 230 -13.41 20.40 -22.69
CA HIS A 230 -14.55 19.60 -22.22
C HIS A 230 -14.92 18.51 -23.22
N VAL A 231 -14.91 18.81 -24.53
CA VAL A 231 -15.12 17.81 -25.58
C VAL A 231 -14.05 16.74 -25.50
N LEU A 232 -12.77 17.11 -25.33
CA LEU A 232 -11.70 16.13 -25.17
C LEU A 232 -11.87 15.30 -23.88
N GLY A 233 -12.25 15.94 -22.78
CA GLY A 233 -12.59 15.24 -21.54
C GLY A 233 -13.73 14.24 -21.73
N LEU A 234 -14.78 14.63 -22.46
CA LEU A 234 -15.89 13.75 -22.81
C LEU A 234 -15.44 12.60 -23.70
N VAL A 235 -14.58 12.84 -24.70
CA VAL A 235 -13.99 11.78 -25.55
C VAL A 235 -13.21 10.79 -24.71
N VAL A 236 -12.40 11.25 -23.74
CA VAL A 236 -11.69 10.38 -22.79
C VAL A 236 -12.69 9.53 -22.00
N VAL A 237 -13.72 10.15 -21.41
CA VAL A 237 -14.75 9.45 -20.63
C VAL A 237 -15.48 8.41 -21.49
N LEU A 238 -15.92 8.77 -22.70
CA LEU A 238 -16.64 7.88 -23.60
C LEU A 238 -15.77 6.72 -24.09
N ALA A 239 -14.50 6.99 -24.42
CA ALA A 239 -13.55 5.96 -24.82
C ALA A 239 -13.20 5.00 -23.68
N SER A 240 -13.31 5.46 -22.43
CA SER A 240 -13.10 4.63 -21.25
C SER A 240 -14.36 3.95 -20.73
N LEU A 241 -15.55 4.33 -21.21
CA LEU A 241 -16.83 3.92 -20.62
C LEU A 241 -16.98 2.39 -20.57
N ALA A 242 -16.59 1.69 -21.64
CA ALA A 242 -16.65 0.23 -21.72
C ALA A 242 -15.86 -0.47 -20.60
N PHE A 243 -14.75 0.14 -20.14
CA PHE A 243 -13.92 -0.40 -19.06
C PHE A 243 -14.44 -0.04 -17.66
N THR A 244 -15.40 0.89 -17.57
CA THR A 244 -16.02 1.32 -16.30
C THR A 244 -17.32 0.60 -16.00
N VAL A 245 -17.83 -0.23 -16.92
CA VAL A 245 -19.03 -1.04 -16.69
C VAL A 245 -18.67 -2.18 -15.74
N PRO A 246 -19.29 -2.28 -14.55
CA PRO A 246 -19.05 -3.38 -13.65
C PRO A 246 -19.43 -4.72 -14.31
N GLN A 247 -18.53 -5.69 -14.28
CA GLN A 247 -18.85 -7.07 -14.64
C GLN A 247 -19.32 -7.78 -13.38
N TYR A 248 -20.63 -8.04 -13.30
CA TYR A 248 -21.21 -8.78 -12.19
C TYR A 248 -20.93 -10.26 -12.39
N THR A 249 -20.38 -10.89 -11.35
CA THR A 249 -20.22 -12.34 -11.26
C THR A 249 -21.26 -12.86 -10.29
N ASP A 250 -21.90 -13.98 -10.62
CA ASP A 250 -22.82 -14.64 -9.70
C ASP A 250 -22.06 -15.12 -8.46
N ILE A 251 -22.43 -14.58 -7.29
CA ILE A 251 -21.86 -14.97 -6.00
C ILE A 251 -22.69 -16.13 -5.46
N GLN A 252 -22.06 -17.28 -5.25
CA GLN A 252 -22.71 -18.43 -4.62
C GLN A 252 -22.57 -18.33 -3.10
N PRO A 253 -23.50 -18.91 -2.31
CA PRO A 253 -23.40 -18.91 -0.84
C PRO A 253 -22.07 -19.47 -0.30
N ILE A 254 -21.42 -20.36 -1.06
CA ILE A 254 -20.12 -20.91 -0.68
C ILE A 254 -18.96 -19.93 -0.88
N ASP A 255 -19.07 -18.96 -1.79
CA ASP A 255 -17.99 -18.00 -2.07
C ASP A 255 -17.79 -17.05 -0.88
N GLU A 256 -18.87 -16.79 -0.13
CA GLU A 256 -18.88 -15.96 1.08
C GLU A 256 -18.62 -16.78 2.38
N SER A 257 -18.17 -18.03 2.25
CA SER A 257 -17.97 -18.94 3.37
C SER A 257 -16.49 -19.21 3.66
N VAL A 258 -16.15 -19.74 4.83
CA VAL A 258 -14.75 -20.12 5.13
C VAL A 258 -14.25 -21.26 4.23
N GLN A 259 -15.17 -22.06 3.68
CA GLN A 259 -14.85 -23.13 2.74
C GLN A 259 -14.24 -22.58 1.43
N SER A 260 -14.58 -21.37 0.98
CA SER A 260 -13.95 -20.78 -0.22
C SER A 260 -12.48 -20.48 0.03
N ILE A 261 -12.14 -19.95 1.21
CA ILE A 261 -10.76 -19.71 1.64
C ILE A 261 -9.98 -21.03 1.67
N MET A 262 -10.53 -22.08 2.28
CA MET A 262 -9.87 -23.39 2.33
C MET A 262 -9.68 -24.00 0.95
N ARG A 263 -10.65 -23.88 0.04
CA ARG A 263 -10.50 -24.33 -1.34
C ARG A 263 -9.40 -23.59 -2.07
N PHE A 264 -9.29 -22.28 -1.86
CA PHE A 264 -8.24 -21.47 -2.44
C PHE A 264 -6.86 -21.90 -1.93
N GLU A 265 -6.68 -22.02 -0.61
CA GLU A 265 -5.41 -22.43 0.00
C GLU A 265 -5.00 -23.85 -0.41
N LEU A 266 -5.96 -24.76 -0.61
CA LEU A 266 -5.69 -26.10 -1.15
C LEU A 266 -5.27 -26.09 -2.62
N ALA A 267 -5.82 -25.19 -3.42
CA ALA A 267 -5.46 -25.03 -4.83
C ALA A 267 -4.13 -24.31 -5.03
N TYR A 268 -3.79 -23.39 -4.11
CA TYR A 268 -2.61 -22.53 -4.15
C TYR A 268 -1.84 -22.59 -2.82
N PRO A 269 -1.23 -23.74 -2.49
CA PRO A 269 -0.54 -23.93 -1.21
C PRO A 269 0.68 -23.01 -1.04
N ASP A 270 1.26 -22.52 -2.13
CA ASP A 270 2.36 -21.54 -2.13
C ASP A 270 1.91 -20.12 -1.75
N MET A 271 0.60 -19.87 -1.67
CA MET A 271 0.02 -18.58 -1.26
C MET A 271 -0.36 -18.53 0.22
N ILE A 272 -0.07 -19.59 0.99
CA ILE A 272 -0.23 -19.62 2.44
C ILE A 272 0.94 -18.86 3.09
N GLY A 273 0.62 -17.84 3.89
CA GLY A 273 1.63 -17.05 4.60
C GLY A 273 1.98 -17.63 5.97
N HIS A 274 3.28 -17.65 6.30
CA HIS A 274 3.79 -18.18 7.56
C HIS A 274 4.44 -17.09 8.43
N THR A 275 4.49 -17.32 9.75
CA THR A 275 5.39 -16.58 10.63
C THR A 275 6.79 -17.19 10.57
N ALA A 276 7.80 -16.45 11.02
CA ALA A 276 9.19 -16.92 11.03
C ALA A 276 9.42 -18.11 12.00
N ALA A 277 8.45 -18.40 12.86
CA ALA A 277 8.45 -19.53 13.78
C ALA A 277 8.23 -20.89 13.08
N VAL A 278 7.69 -20.88 11.86
CA VAL A 278 7.41 -22.10 11.09
C VAL A 278 8.71 -22.65 10.52
N GLN A 279 9.07 -23.86 10.93
CA GLN A 279 10.24 -24.60 10.44
C GLN A 279 9.88 -25.48 9.24
N GLU A 280 8.68 -26.05 9.27
CA GLU A 280 8.13 -26.88 8.20
C GLU A 280 6.72 -26.39 7.85
N PRO A 281 6.46 -26.00 6.59
CA PRO A 281 5.11 -25.69 6.14
C PRO A 281 4.19 -26.90 6.31
N PHE A 282 2.97 -26.68 6.77
CA PHE A 282 1.99 -27.75 6.86
C PHE A 282 1.39 -28.01 5.46
N THR A 283 1.23 -29.28 5.09
CA THR A 283 0.52 -29.69 3.86
C THR A 283 -0.91 -30.15 4.16
N GLU A 284 -1.19 -30.48 5.41
CA GLU A 284 -2.49 -30.91 5.90
C GLU A 284 -2.81 -30.22 7.24
N SER A 285 -4.08 -29.93 7.47
CA SER A 285 -4.56 -29.34 8.72
C SER A 285 -5.59 -30.25 9.39
N PRO A 286 -5.48 -30.51 10.70
CA PRO A 286 -6.48 -31.28 11.44
C PRO A 286 -7.85 -30.57 11.50
N LEU A 287 -7.88 -29.26 11.20
CA LEU A 287 -9.12 -28.49 11.15
C LEU A 287 -9.83 -28.56 9.79
N LEU A 288 -9.16 -29.06 8.75
CA LEU A 288 -9.71 -29.07 7.39
C LEU A 288 -11.05 -29.83 7.28
N PRO A 289 -11.22 -31.02 7.88
CA PRO A 289 -12.52 -31.71 7.86
C PRO A 289 -13.63 -30.87 8.51
N GLN A 290 -13.34 -30.19 9.63
CA GLN A 290 -14.30 -29.36 10.35
C GLN A 290 -14.70 -28.13 9.51
N TYR A 291 -13.75 -27.49 8.83
CA TYR A 291 -14.05 -26.40 7.91
C TYR A 291 -14.95 -26.85 6.75
N LEU A 292 -14.63 -27.97 6.11
CA LEU A 292 -15.41 -28.49 4.98
C LEU A 292 -16.81 -28.94 5.40
N ALA A 293 -16.96 -29.51 6.61
CA ALA A 293 -18.24 -29.91 7.17
C ALA A 293 -19.05 -28.73 7.75
N GLY A 294 -18.43 -27.56 7.95
CA GLY A 294 -19.08 -26.41 8.61
C GLY A 294 -19.32 -26.62 10.10
N GLU A 295 -18.49 -27.43 10.75
CA GLU A 295 -18.60 -27.78 12.17
C GLU A 295 -17.90 -26.74 13.07
N PRO A 296 -18.26 -26.65 14.36
CA PRO A 296 -17.52 -25.84 15.33
C PRO A 296 -16.04 -26.23 15.37
N LEU A 297 -15.16 -25.23 15.30
CA LEU A 297 -13.71 -25.46 15.22
C LEU A 297 -13.11 -25.75 16.59
N GLN A 298 -12.47 -26.92 16.72
CA GLN A 298 -11.62 -27.25 17.85
C GLN A 298 -10.20 -26.69 17.63
N LYS A 299 -10.01 -25.40 17.88
CA LYS A 299 -8.68 -24.75 17.78
C LYS A 299 -7.72 -25.11 18.93
N VAL A 300 -8.27 -25.83 19.91
CA VAL A 300 -7.78 -26.42 21.16
C VAL A 300 -7.25 -27.87 21.12
N ALA A 301 -5.96 -28.19 21.24
CA ALA A 301 -5.52 -29.60 21.32
C ALA A 301 -4.58 -29.89 22.51
N LEU A 302 -4.50 -31.15 22.92
CA LEU A 302 -3.44 -31.64 23.82
C LEU A 302 -2.37 -32.33 22.98
N ILE A 303 -1.11 -31.98 23.21
CA ILE A 303 0.03 -32.65 22.57
C ILE A 303 0.89 -33.46 23.55
N ALA A 304 0.65 -33.30 24.85
CA ALA A 304 1.22 -34.14 25.90
C ALA A 304 0.24 -34.21 27.08
N GLY A 305 0.18 -35.35 27.76
CA GLY A 305 -0.76 -35.63 28.84
C GLY A 305 -2.11 -36.16 28.34
N SER A 306 -3.10 -36.22 29.24
CA SER A 306 -4.46 -36.68 28.93
C SER A 306 -5.51 -35.82 29.63
N GLY A 307 -6.68 -35.75 29.01
CA GLY A 307 -7.79 -34.96 29.50
C GLY A 307 -8.77 -34.58 28.40
N GLU A 308 -9.76 -33.77 28.76
CA GLU A 308 -10.73 -33.20 27.85
C GLU A 308 -10.39 -31.75 27.52
N VAL A 309 -10.63 -31.34 26.27
CA VAL A 309 -10.45 -29.96 25.80
C VAL A 309 -11.73 -29.49 25.13
N GLU A 310 -12.25 -28.38 25.62
CA GLU A 310 -13.39 -27.70 25.03
C GLU A 310 -12.95 -26.30 24.58
N THR A 311 -13.05 -26.01 23.28
CA THR A 311 -12.81 -24.65 22.76
C THR A 311 -14.03 -23.80 23.04
N LEU A 312 -13.92 -22.83 23.95
CA LEU A 312 -15.02 -21.97 24.38
C LEU A 312 -15.26 -20.82 23.39
N ARG A 313 -14.19 -20.22 22.88
CA ARG A 313 -14.25 -19.08 21.97
C ARG A 313 -13.04 -19.02 21.07
N THR A 314 -13.28 -18.77 19.79
CA THR A 314 -12.26 -18.40 18.81
C THR A 314 -12.56 -17.01 18.27
N GLY A 315 -11.58 -16.11 18.33
CA GLY A 315 -11.62 -14.78 17.71
C GLY A 315 -10.33 -14.47 16.97
N GLY A 316 -10.29 -13.36 16.24
CA GLY A 316 -9.11 -12.97 15.45
C GLY A 316 -7.87 -12.60 16.27
N SER A 317 -8.04 -12.27 17.56
CA SER A 317 -6.96 -11.88 18.47
C SER A 317 -6.99 -12.60 19.81
N SER A 318 -7.79 -13.66 19.93
CA SER A 318 -7.88 -14.44 21.17
C SER A 318 -8.49 -15.82 20.94
N VAL A 319 -8.02 -16.81 21.71
CA VAL A 319 -8.63 -18.14 21.79
C VAL A 319 -8.77 -18.50 23.27
N ASP A 320 -9.97 -18.93 23.66
CA ASP A 320 -10.28 -19.39 25.02
C ASP A 320 -10.68 -20.86 24.97
N ALA A 321 -10.15 -21.66 25.89
CA ALA A 321 -10.49 -23.06 26.07
C ALA A 321 -10.67 -23.41 27.55
N ARG A 322 -11.51 -24.41 27.81
CA ARG A 322 -11.55 -25.12 29.09
C ARG A 322 -10.85 -26.45 28.90
N VAL A 323 -10.00 -26.81 29.85
CA VAL A 323 -9.30 -28.09 29.85
C VAL A 323 -9.53 -28.78 31.19
N ASN A 324 -9.83 -30.07 31.16
CA ASN A 324 -9.92 -30.91 32.34
C ASN A 324 -8.87 -32.01 32.22
N LEU A 325 -7.77 -31.86 32.94
CA LEU A 325 -6.52 -32.59 32.72
C LEU A 325 -6.26 -33.60 33.84
N ASP A 326 -5.99 -34.86 33.47
CA ASP A 326 -5.69 -35.93 34.43
C ASP A 326 -4.27 -35.80 35.01
N SER A 327 -3.37 -35.18 34.25
CA SER A 327 -1.96 -34.95 34.58
C SER A 327 -1.51 -33.58 34.08
N PRO A 328 -0.35 -33.06 34.54
CA PRO A 328 0.28 -31.93 33.87
C PRO A 328 0.38 -32.22 32.36
N SER A 329 -0.10 -31.29 31.56
CA SER A 329 -0.32 -31.48 30.12
C SER A 329 0.12 -30.25 29.33
N THR A 330 0.35 -30.44 28.04
CA THR A 330 0.68 -29.35 27.12
C THR A 330 -0.52 -29.06 26.24
N VAL A 331 -1.06 -27.86 26.37
CA VAL A 331 -2.19 -27.34 25.59
C VAL A 331 -1.65 -26.57 24.38
N LEU A 332 -1.98 -27.04 23.19
CA LEU A 332 -1.58 -26.46 21.90
C LEU A 332 -2.73 -25.69 21.27
N PHE A 333 -2.47 -24.45 20.88
CA PHE A 333 -3.39 -23.61 20.12
C PHE A 333 -3.02 -23.67 18.65
N TYR A 334 -3.99 -23.95 17.76
CA TYR A 334 -3.82 -23.82 16.30
C TYR A 334 -3.80 -22.33 15.89
N THR A 335 -2.76 -21.63 16.34
CA THR A 335 -2.48 -20.21 16.14
C THR A 335 -0.96 -20.04 16.08
N TYR A 336 -0.46 -19.40 15.03
CA TYR A 336 0.97 -19.12 14.90
C TYR A 336 1.45 -18.19 16.02
N ASP A 337 2.60 -18.54 16.57
CA ASP A 337 3.31 -17.66 17.48
C ASP A 337 3.87 -16.46 16.71
N PHE A 338 3.75 -15.30 17.34
CA PHE A 338 4.06 -13.98 16.79
C PHE A 338 4.19 -12.97 17.93
N PRO A 339 5.05 -11.93 17.83
CA PRO A 339 5.18 -10.92 18.88
C PRO A 339 3.85 -10.33 19.34
N GLY A 340 3.65 -10.31 20.66
CA GLY A 340 2.48 -9.73 21.32
C GLY A 340 1.47 -10.74 21.88
N TRP A 341 1.60 -12.04 21.57
CA TRP A 341 0.77 -13.07 22.23
C TRP A 341 1.10 -13.19 23.72
N ARG A 342 0.05 -13.38 24.52
CA ARG A 342 0.13 -13.62 25.97
C ARG A 342 -0.80 -14.77 26.31
N ALA A 343 -0.31 -15.74 27.07
CA ALA A 343 -1.11 -16.83 27.61
C ALA A 343 -1.53 -16.56 29.06
N THR A 344 -2.68 -17.09 29.45
CA THR A 344 -3.12 -17.11 30.85
C THR A 344 -3.75 -18.45 31.19
N VAL A 345 -3.52 -18.92 32.42
CA VAL A 345 -4.20 -20.05 33.04
C VAL A 345 -4.98 -19.52 34.24
N ASP A 346 -6.30 -19.69 34.24
CA ASP A 346 -7.23 -19.15 35.23
C ASP A 346 -7.09 -17.64 35.45
N GLY A 347 -6.83 -16.92 34.36
CA GLY A 347 -6.63 -15.47 34.35
C GLY A 347 -5.26 -15.00 34.86
N GLN A 348 -4.40 -15.90 35.34
CA GLN A 348 -3.02 -15.58 35.73
C GLN A 348 -2.09 -15.71 34.51
N PRO A 349 -1.13 -14.79 34.33
CA PRO A 349 -0.14 -14.90 33.27
C PRO A 349 0.60 -16.24 33.30
N ALA A 350 0.65 -16.91 32.15
CA ALA A 350 1.39 -18.13 31.95
C ALA A 350 2.44 -17.93 30.85
N ALA A 351 3.58 -18.60 30.97
CA ALA A 351 4.54 -18.65 29.88
C ALA A 351 3.97 -19.51 28.75
N HIS A 352 4.17 -19.06 27.52
CA HIS A 352 3.95 -19.87 26.33
C HIS A 352 5.28 -20.07 25.60
N ARG A 353 5.32 -21.07 24.73
CA ARG A 353 6.43 -21.29 23.81
C ARG A 353 5.92 -21.53 22.40
N THR A 354 6.81 -21.32 21.44
CA THR A 354 6.64 -21.78 20.08
C THR A 354 6.87 -23.28 20.01
N GLU A 355 5.86 -24.05 19.61
CA GLU A 355 5.94 -25.49 19.43
C GLU A 355 6.34 -25.83 17.97
N PRO A 356 7.47 -26.53 17.77
CA PRO A 356 7.89 -26.98 16.44
C PRO A 356 7.02 -28.15 15.93
N PRO A 357 7.03 -28.42 14.60
CA PRO A 357 7.71 -27.66 13.56
C PRO A 357 6.86 -26.52 12.99
N TYR A 358 5.56 -26.47 13.32
CA TYR A 358 4.58 -25.56 12.71
C TYR A 358 4.52 -24.17 13.36
N GLY A 359 5.37 -23.87 14.34
CA GLY A 359 5.45 -22.52 14.92
C GLY A 359 4.19 -22.10 15.69
N LEU A 360 3.48 -23.06 16.29
CA LEU A 360 2.21 -22.85 16.99
C LEU A 360 2.42 -22.49 18.46
N ILE A 361 1.42 -21.93 19.13
CA ILE A 361 1.51 -21.55 20.55
C ILE A 361 1.19 -22.75 21.45
N ALA A 362 2.12 -23.12 22.33
CA ALA A 362 1.91 -24.13 23.37
C ALA A 362 2.04 -23.55 24.78
N VAL A 363 1.21 -24.03 25.70
CA VAL A 363 1.15 -23.64 27.10
C VAL A 363 1.15 -24.89 27.97
N ASP A 364 2.06 -24.97 28.95
CA ASP A 364 2.06 -26.05 29.93
C ASP A 364 1.05 -25.74 31.04
N VAL A 365 0.16 -26.68 31.32
CA VAL A 365 -0.96 -26.51 32.26
C VAL A 365 -0.94 -27.65 33.28
N PRO A 366 -1.06 -27.35 34.59
CA PRO A 366 -1.13 -28.37 35.62
C PRO A 366 -2.37 -29.26 35.49
N ALA A 367 -2.37 -30.39 36.19
CA ALA A 367 -3.53 -31.26 36.29
C ALA A 367 -4.70 -30.54 36.98
N GLY A 368 -5.93 -30.83 36.55
CA GLY A 368 -7.15 -30.21 37.05
C GLY A 368 -7.96 -29.53 35.96
N ASP A 369 -9.01 -28.83 36.40
CA ASP A 369 -9.92 -28.06 35.54
C ASP A 369 -9.45 -26.60 35.48
N HIS A 370 -9.07 -26.17 34.27
CA HIS A 370 -8.47 -24.87 34.03
C HIS A 370 -9.11 -24.18 32.84
N ARG A 371 -9.19 -22.84 32.92
CA ARG A 371 -9.44 -21.99 31.76
C ARG A 371 -8.11 -21.49 31.21
N VAL A 372 -7.80 -21.89 29.98
CA VAL A 372 -6.57 -21.48 29.30
C VAL A 372 -6.94 -20.54 28.16
N SER A 373 -6.25 -19.42 28.04
CA SER A 373 -6.51 -18.48 26.95
C SER A 373 -5.24 -17.85 26.43
N ILE A 374 -5.22 -17.58 25.13
CA ILE A 374 -4.22 -16.74 24.48
C ILE A 374 -4.88 -15.46 23.98
N ARG A 375 -4.21 -14.31 24.13
CA ARG A 375 -4.67 -13.03 23.61
C ARG A 375 -3.51 -12.24 23.01
N HIS A 376 -3.74 -11.72 21.82
CA HIS A 376 -2.79 -10.86 21.12
C HIS A 376 -2.92 -9.42 21.64
N GLY A 377 -1.79 -8.85 22.06
CA GLY A 377 -1.70 -7.52 22.62
C GLY A 377 -0.69 -6.62 21.90
N GLY A 378 -0.51 -5.42 22.45
CA GLY A 378 0.53 -4.49 22.00
C GLY A 378 1.94 -5.00 22.28
N THR A 379 2.88 -4.49 21.48
CA THR A 379 4.33 -4.61 21.66
C THR A 379 4.89 -3.21 21.86
N PRO A 380 6.09 -3.05 22.46
CA PRO A 380 6.71 -1.73 22.62
C PRO A 380 6.82 -0.95 21.30
N ASP A 381 7.10 -1.62 20.18
CA ASP A 381 7.23 -1.00 18.86
C ASP A 381 5.88 -0.51 18.32
N ARG A 382 4.80 -1.27 18.51
CA ARG A 382 3.45 -0.85 18.14
C ARG A 382 2.95 0.30 19.01
N ASP A 383 3.24 0.27 20.30
CA ASP A 383 2.87 1.33 21.24
C ASP A 383 3.62 2.63 20.90
N ALA A 384 4.93 2.55 20.63
CA ALA A 384 5.72 3.68 20.17
C ALA A 384 5.20 4.24 18.84
N GLY A 385 4.90 3.36 17.87
CA GLY A 385 4.36 3.76 16.57
C GLY A 385 3.03 4.49 16.70
N THR A 386 2.15 3.97 17.56
CA THR A 386 0.86 4.60 17.91
C THR A 386 1.05 6.01 18.46
N TRP A 387 1.92 6.19 19.46
CA TRP A 387 2.17 7.50 20.06
C TRP A 387 2.80 8.50 19.07
N ILE A 388 3.76 8.06 18.25
CA ILE A 388 4.37 8.90 17.22
C ILE A 388 3.30 9.37 16.22
N SER A 389 2.40 8.49 15.80
CA SER A 389 1.31 8.84 14.89
C SER A 389 0.29 9.79 15.51
N VAL A 390 -0.08 9.60 16.78
CA VAL A 390 -0.96 10.53 17.52
C VAL A 390 -0.34 11.91 17.62
N VAL A 391 0.95 12.01 18.00
CA VAL A 391 1.64 13.30 18.08
C VAL A 391 1.74 13.96 16.70
N SER A 392 2.05 13.19 15.66
CA SER A 392 2.14 13.70 14.28
C SER A 392 0.79 14.22 13.78
N LEU A 393 -0.31 13.52 14.10
CA LEU A 393 -1.67 13.96 13.78
C LEU A 393 -2.03 15.25 14.52
N ALA A 394 -1.70 15.36 15.80
CA ALA A 394 -1.90 16.57 16.59
C ALA A 394 -1.12 17.76 16.01
N LEU A 395 0.13 17.55 15.58
CA LEU A 395 0.94 18.57 14.91
C LEU A 395 0.30 19.02 13.59
N VAL A 396 -0.16 18.09 12.76
CA VAL A 396 -0.85 18.40 11.49
C VAL A 396 -2.12 19.21 11.75
N ALA A 397 -2.95 18.80 12.71
CA ALA A 397 -4.14 19.54 13.11
C ALA A 397 -3.79 20.96 13.59
N GLY A 398 -2.75 21.08 14.43
CA GLY A 398 -2.22 22.37 14.90
C GLY A 398 -1.78 23.29 13.76
N LEU A 399 -1.08 22.75 12.74
CA LEU A 399 -0.67 23.50 11.56
C LEU A 399 -1.86 24.04 10.75
N LEU A 400 -2.89 23.21 10.57
CA LEU A 400 -4.13 23.59 9.85
C LEU A 400 -4.91 24.67 10.61
N ILE A 401 -5.12 24.48 11.92
CA ILE A 401 -5.82 25.44 12.78
C ILE A 401 -5.07 26.77 12.83
N PHE A 402 -3.74 26.74 12.95
CA PHE A 402 -2.93 27.94 12.99
C PHE A 402 -3.01 28.73 11.67
N ASP A 403 -2.86 28.07 10.51
CA ASP A 403 -2.97 28.76 9.20
C ASP A 403 -4.37 29.33 8.96
N TRP A 404 -5.41 28.60 9.38
CA TRP A 404 -6.80 29.05 9.33
C TRP A 404 -7.04 30.30 10.19
N SER A 405 -6.59 30.29 11.45
CA SER A 405 -6.72 31.43 12.37
C SER A 405 -5.97 32.67 11.85
N ARG A 406 -4.78 32.49 11.26
CA ARG A 406 -3.99 33.56 10.65
C ARG A 406 -4.70 34.16 9.45
N THR A 407 -5.33 33.33 8.62
CA THR A 407 -6.09 33.77 7.46
C THR A 407 -7.31 34.58 7.88
N ARG A 408 -8.08 34.10 8.87
CA ARG A 408 -9.21 34.86 9.45
C ARG A 408 -8.79 36.22 10.01
N ARG A 409 -7.70 36.29 10.78
CA ARG A 409 -7.19 37.56 11.34
C ARG A 409 -6.79 38.55 10.25
N LYS A 410 -6.21 38.08 9.13
CA LYS A 410 -5.89 38.96 7.99
C LYS A 410 -7.13 39.52 7.31
N VAL A 411 -8.16 38.70 7.11
CA VAL A 411 -9.45 39.14 6.53
C VAL A 411 -10.11 40.18 7.43
N ALA A 412 -10.24 39.90 8.72
CA ALA A 412 -10.82 40.83 9.69
C ALA A 412 -10.08 42.18 9.76
N LYS A 413 -8.74 42.18 9.66
CA LYS A 413 -7.94 43.41 9.62
C LYS A 413 -8.11 44.21 8.33
N ALA A 414 -8.31 43.54 7.19
CA ALA A 414 -8.56 44.19 5.90
C ALA A 414 -9.95 44.85 5.84
N ASP A 415 -10.97 44.22 6.42
CA ASP A 415 -12.32 44.80 6.53
C ASP A 415 -12.37 45.97 7.53
N GLY A 416 -11.61 45.87 8.64
CA GLY A 416 -11.46 46.97 9.60
C GLY A 416 -10.71 48.20 9.06
N SER A 417 -9.86 48.05 8.04
CA SER A 417 -9.20 49.19 7.38
C SER A 417 -10.05 49.89 6.33
N ARG A 418 -11.10 49.23 5.81
CA ARG A 418 -12.02 49.80 4.81
C ARG A 418 -13.18 50.59 5.43
N SER A 419 -13.35 50.52 6.75
CA SER A 419 -14.48 51.09 7.50
C SER A 419 -14.13 52.33 8.32
N ARG A 420 -12.96 52.95 8.12
CA ARG A 420 -12.68 54.29 8.66
C ARG A 420 -13.15 55.35 7.65
N PRO A 421 -14.24 56.10 7.94
CA PRO A 421 -14.55 57.29 7.17
C PRO A 421 -13.52 58.37 7.50
N THR A 422 -13.02 59.04 6.46
CA THR A 422 -12.29 60.31 6.55
C THR A 422 -13.18 61.44 7.00
#